data_AF-I0QQ11-F1
#
_entry.id   AF-I0QQ11-F1
#
_cell.length_a   1.000
_cell.length_b   1.000
_cell.length_c   1.000
_cell.angle_alpha   90.00
_cell.angle_beta   90.00
_cell.angle_gamma   90.00
#
_symmetry.space_group_name_H-M   'P 1'
#
loop_
_entity.id
_entity.type
_entity.pdbx_description
1 polymer ?
#
loop_
_entity_poly.entity_id
_entity_poly.type
_entity_poly.pdbx_seq_one_letter_code
_entity_poly.pdbx_strand_id
1 'polypeptide(L)' 'MTIDNGGQAFARPYSKDDWLEEHNYAQDGMTLRDYLATNAMLGAIITQGSAMTSSNYGDLSEAAYAIADAMITERNKS' A
#
# COMPACT_ATOMS: atom_id res chain seq x y z
N MET A 1 15.23 -0.39 -11.33
CA MET A 1 15.20 -0.61 -9.87
C MET A 1 13.79 -1.08 -9.55
N THR A 2 13.62 -2.31 -9.06
CA THR A 2 12.30 -2.84 -8.67
C THR A 2 11.90 -2.19 -7.35
N ILE A 3 10.73 -1.55 -7.32
CA ILE A 3 10.16 -0.99 -6.08
C ILE A 3 9.67 -2.17 -5.24
N ASP A 4 10.20 -2.33 -4.03
CA ASP A 4 9.69 -3.29 -3.05
C ASP A 4 8.33 -2.81 -2.55
N ASN A 5 7.27 -3.55 -2.87
CA ASN A 5 5.90 -3.22 -2.46
C ASN A 5 5.52 -3.81 -1.10
N GLY A 6 6.45 -4.50 -0.43
CA GLY A 6 6.24 -5.12 0.88
C GLY A 6 5.28 -6.31 0.88
N GLY A 7 4.88 -6.81 -0.29
CA GLY A 7 3.91 -7.90 -0.42
C GLY A 7 2.46 -7.46 -0.20
N GLN A 8 1.60 -8.40 0.20
CA GLN A 8 0.17 -8.13 0.46
C GLN A 8 -0.02 -7.47 1.84
N ALA A 9 -0.86 -6.42 1.91
CA ALA A 9 -1.11 -5.69 3.16
C ALA A 9 -1.86 -6.53 4.21
N PHE A 10 -2.74 -7.41 3.75
CA PHE A 10 -3.59 -8.25 4.62
C PHE A 10 -3.39 -9.73 4.30
N ALA A 11 -3.63 -10.57 5.30
CA ALA A 11 -3.60 -12.02 5.12
C ALA A 11 -4.63 -12.43 4.05
N ARG A 12 -4.19 -13.24 3.10
CA ARG A 12 -5.06 -13.79 2.05
C ARG A 12 -5.77 -15.03 2.59
N PRO A 13 -7.10 -15.14 2.45
CA PRO A 13 -7.77 -16.41 2.62
C PRO A 13 -7.17 -17.41 1.62
N TYR A 14 -6.71 -18.55 2.11
CA TYR A 14 -6.23 -19.62 1.26
C TYR A 14 -7.46 -20.29 0.61
N SER A 15 -7.83 -19.84 -0.59
CA SER A 15 -8.85 -20.55 -1.40
C SER A 15 -8.16 -21.68 -2.15
N LYS A 16 -8.14 -22.86 -1.54
CA LYS A 16 -7.78 -24.08 -2.24
C LYS A 16 -9.04 -24.69 -2.82
N ASP A 17 -9.21 -24.59 -4.13
CA ASP A 17 -10.22 -25.37 -4.82
C ASP A 17 -9.64 -26.77 -5.06
N ASP A 18 -9.99 -27.75 -4.20
CA ASP A 18 -9.47 -29.12 -4.30
C ASP A 18 -9.86 -29.84 -5.61
N TRP A 19 -10.75 -29.25 -6.42
CA TRP A 19 -11.24 -29.78 -7.69
C TRP A 19 -10.52 -29.22 -8.93
N LEU A 20 -9.70 -28.18 -8.78
CA LEU A 20 -8.95 -27.56 -9.87
C LEU A 20 -7.47 -27.51 -9.44
N GLU A 21 -6.69 -28.53 -9.81
CA GLU A 21 -5.28 -28.74 -9.43
C GLU A 21 -4.34 -27.54 -9.70
N GLU A 22 -4.79 -26.49 -10.40
CA GLU A 22 -3.90 -25.44 -10.91
C GLU A 22 -4.41 -24.00 -10.70
N HIS A 23 -5.52 -23.80 -9.97
CA HIS A 23 -6.14 -22.47 -9.89
C HIS A 23 -6.13 -21.89 -8.47
N ASN A 24 -4.91 -21.58 -7.99
CA ASN A 24 -4.73 -20.70 -6.85
C ASN A 24 -5.06 -19.25 -7.26
N TYR A 25 -6.35 -18.93 -7.43
CA TYR A 25 -6.81 -17.54 -7.65
C TYR A 25 -6.73 -16.75 -6.34
N ALA A 26 -5.52 -16.52 -5.83
CA ALA A 26 -5.34 -15.51 -4.83
C ALA A 26 -5.54 -14.15 -5.51
N GLN A 27 -6.75 -13.59 -5.44
CA GLN A 27 -7.08 -12.28 -6.00
C GLN A 27 -6.04 -11.25 -5.55
N ASP A 28 -5.43 -10.54 -6.50
CA ASP A 28 -4.49 -9.44 -6.23
C ASP A 28 -5.15 -8.39 -5.34
N GLY A 29 -4.79 -8.45 -4.06
CA GLY A 29 -5.22 -7.51 -3.03
C GLY A 29 -4.26 -6.33 -2.94
N MET A 30 -4.59 -5.39 -2.06
CA MET A 30 -3.78 -4.19 -1.81
C MET A 30 -2.37 -4.57 -1.34
N THR A 31 -1.35 -3.94 -1.93
CA THR A 31 0.03 -4.13 -1.45
C THR A 31 0.26 -3.41 -0.13
N LEU A 32 1.22 -3.88 0.67
CA LEU A 32 1.58 -3.23 1.94
C LEU A 32 2.00 -1.78 1.70
N ARG A 33 2.73 -1.52 0.62
CA ARG A 33 3.12 -0.18 0.18
C ARG A 33 1.91 0.72 -0.05
N ASP A 34 0.91 0.25 -0.80
CA ASP A 34 -0.28 1.06 -1.09
C ASP A 34 -1.09 1.35 0.19
N TYR A 35 -1.16 0.37 1.10
CA TYR A 35 -1.85 0.53 2.38
C TYR A 35 -1.19 1.60 3.25
N LEU A 36 0.15 1.56 3.36
CA LEU A 36 0.93 2.56 4.10
C LEU A 36 0.81 3.95 3.46
N ALA A 37 0.90 4.04 2.13
CA ALA A 37 0.73 5.29 1.41
C ALA A 37 -0.66 5.89 1.64
N THR A 38 -1.71 5.07 1.61
CA THR A 38 -3.08 5.53 1.88
C THR A 38 -3.22 6.09 3.29
N ASN A 39 -2.65 5.42 4.29
CA ASN A 39 -2.67 5.91 5.68
C ASN A 39 -1.90 7.23 5.84
N ALA A 40 -0.73 7.36 5.21
CA ALA A 40 0.06 8.58 5.22
C ALA A 40 -0.71 9.74 4.58
N MET A 41 -1.31 9.49 3.40
CA MET A 41 -2.13 10.45 2.69
C MET A 41 -3.35 10.88 3.52
N LEU A 42 -4.05 9.93 4.15
CA LEU A 42 -5.21 10.22 5.00
C LEU A 42 -4.81 11.09 6.21
N GLY A 43 -3.71 10.77 6.88
CA GLY A 43 -3.21 11.56 8.00
C GLY A 43 -2.87 13.00 7.59
N ALA A 44 -2.25 13.18 6.42
CA ALA A 44 -1.95 14.50 5.88
C ALA A 44 -3.21 15.30 5.52
N ILE A 45 -4.22 14.66 4.90
CA ILE A 45 -5.51 15.28 4.56
C ILE A 45 -6.26 15.71 5.83
N ILE A 46 -6.32 14.85 6.84
CA ILE A 46 -7.00 15.16 8.10
C ILE A 46 -6.32 16.34 8.81
N THR A 47 -4.99 16.37 8.81
CA THR A 47 -4.20 17.39 9.51
C THR A 47 -4.31 18.77 8.84
N GLN A 48 -4.34 18.81 7.51
CA GLN A 48 -4.37 20.07 6.74
C GLN A 48 -5.80 20.55 6.43
N GLY A 49 -6.82 19.69 6.55
CA GLY A 49 -8.21 20.02 6.28
C GLY A 49 -8.47 20.43 4.83
N SER A 50 -9.55 21.18 4.59
CA SER A 50 -9.97 21.67 3.26
C SER A 50 -8.98 22.65 2.59
N ALA A 51 -7.84 22.97 3.22
CA ALA A 51 -6.82 23.84 2.63
C ALA A 51 -6.01 23.16 1.51
N MET A 52 -6.07 21.83 1.40
CA MET A 52 -5.45 21.06 0.31
C MET A 52 -6.26 21.06 -1.00
N THR A 53 -7.35 21.83 -1.10
CA THR A 53 -8.22 21.81 -2.26
C THR A 53 -7.47 22.19 -3.54
N SER A 54 -7.29 21.18 -4.39
CA SER A 54 -7.23 21.18 -5.85
C SER A 54 -5.89 21.35 -6.58
N SER A 55 -4.76 21.68 -5.94
CA SER A 55 -3.49 21.87 -6.70
C SER A 55 -2.39 20.81 -6.46
N ASN A 56 -2.36 20.09 -5.33
CA ASN A 56 -1.16 19.32 -4.92
C ASN A 56 -1.41 17.83 -4.60
N TYR A 57 -2.46 17.20 -5.14
CA TYR A 57 -2.68 15.77 -4.87
C TYR A 57 -1.60 14.86 -5.47
N GLY A 58 -0.92 15.29 -6.54
CA GLY A 58 0.25 14.59 -7.11
C GLY A 58 1.41 14.56 -6.12
N ASP A 59 1.83 15.72 -5.63
CA ASP A 59 2.90 15.86 -4.64
C ASP A 59 2.57 15.11 -3.34
N LEU A 60 1.30 15.13 -2.93
CA LEU A 60 0.84 14.39 -1.76
C LEU A 60 0.98 12.88 -1.96
N SER A 61 0.59 12.37 -3.12
CA SER A 61 0.73 10.96 -3.47
C SER A 61 2.20 10.55 -3.47
N GLU A 62 3.08 11.36 -4.07
CA GLU A 62 4.52 11.11 -4.07
C GLU A 62 5.09 11.07 -2.66
N ALA A 63 4.77 12.06 -1.82
CA ALA A 63 5.19 12.09 -0.43
C ALA A 63 4.68 10.88 0.37
N ALA A 64 3.43 10.48 0.14
CA ALA A 64 2.83 9.32 0.80
C ALA A 64 3.53 8.01 0.42
N TYR A 65 3.86 7.82 -0.86
CA TYR A 65 4.63 6.66 -1.30
C TYR A 65 6.07 6.68 -0.77
N ALA A 66 6.71 7.85 -0.68
CA ALA A 66 8.04 7.97 -0.09
C ALA A 66 8.04 7.58 1.40
N ILE A 67 6.99 7.96 2.15
CA ILE A 67 6.81 7.53 3.55
C ILE A 67 6.62 6.00 3.61
N ALA A 68 5.79 5.42 2.74
CA ALA A 68 5.59 3.98 2.68
C ALA A 68 6.89 3.21 2.41
N ASP A 69 7.69 3.69 1.47
CA ASP A 69 8.98 3.09 1.12
C ASP A 69 9.99 3.14 2.29
N ALA A 70 10.00 4.25 3.05
CA ALA A 70 10.81 4.38 4.25
C ALA A 70 10.39 3.39 5.35
N MET A 71 9.08 3.17 5.53
CA MET A 71 8.56 2.21 6.51
C MET A 71 8.90 0.77 6.13
N ILE A 72 8.79 0.40 4.85
CA ILE A 72 9.20 -0.93 4.36
C ILE A 72 10.71 -1.14 4.55
N THR A 73 11.51 -0.11 4.22
CA THR A 73 12.96 -0.14 4.42
C THR A 73 13.31 -0.36 5.89
N GLU A 74 12.65 0.33 6.81
CA GLU A 74 12.88 0.17 8.26
C GLU A 74 12.50 -1.22 8.74
N ARG A 75 11.36 -1.77 8.27
CA ARG A 75 10.93 -3.13 8.58
C ARG A 75 11.97 -4.16 8.16
N ASN A 76 12.60 -3.99 6.99
CA ASN A 76 13.58 -4.93 6.45
C ASN A 76 14.94 -4.88 7.17
N LYS A 77 15.16 -3.95 8.11
CA LYS A 77 16.35 -3.93 8.98
C LYS A 77 16.22 -4.86 10.20
N SER A 78 15.00 -5.29 10.53
CA SER A 78 14.71 -6.21 11.64
C SER A 78 14.88 -7.66 11.22
#